data_AF-A0A2G9H3X3-F1
#
_entry.id   AF-A0A2G9H3X3-F1
#
_cell.length_a   1.000
_cell.length_b   1.000
_cell.length_c   1.000
_cell.angle_alpha   90.00
_cell.angle_beta   90.00
_cell.angle_gamma   90.00
#
_symmetry.space_group_name_H-M   'P 1'
#
loop_
_entity.id
_entity.type
_entity.pdbx_description
1 polymer ?
#
loop_
_entity_poly.entity_id
_entity_poly.type
_entity_poly.pdbx_seq_one_letter_code
_entity_poly.pdbx_strand_id
1 'polypeptide(L)' 'MVMKGLERLMTSLKSKLKSIKVKKPYDKIEKSESMRVEIRSRKARKLIEDTLKIADSPKTRSYTF' A
#
# COMPACT_ATOMS: atom_id res chain seq x y z
N MET A 1 32.28 -10.69 -42.35
CA MET A 1 32.04 -10.75 -40.89
C MET A 1 31.68 -9.37 -40.32
N VAL A 2 30.77 -8.62 -40.97
CA VAL A 2 30.40 -7.24 -40.56
C VAL A 2 28.91 -7.17 -40.15
N MET A 3 28.02 -7.89 -40.83
CA MET A 3 26.59 -7.98 -40.51
C MET A 3 26.30 -8.47 -39.08
N LYS A 4 26.99 -9.51 -38.60
CA LYS A 4 26.78 -10.08 -37.25
C LYS A 4 27.14 -9.11 -36.11
N GLY A 5 28.04 -8.16 -36.35
CA GLY A 5 28.43 -7.15 -35.35
C GLY A 5 27.34 -6.09 -35.16
N LEU A 6 26.75 -5.63 -36.26
CA LEU A 6 25.68 -4.62 -36.24
C LEU A 6 24.40 -5.17 -35.61
N GLU A 7 24.06 -6.43 -35.88
CA GLU A 7 22.92 -7.11 -35.25
C GLU A 7 23.08 -7.21 -33.73
N ARG A 8 24.29 -7.53 -33.23
CA ARG A 8 24.60 -7.56 -31.79
C ARG A 8 24.47 -6.19 -31.13
N LEU A 9 24.91 -5.13 -31.82
CA LEU A 9 24.77 -3.77 -31.32
C LEU A 9 23.30 -3.33 -31.27
N MET A 10 22.53 -3.57 -32.33
CA MET A 10 21.10 -3.22 -32.35
C MET A 10 20.30 -3.99 -31.32
N THR A 11 20.56 -5.28 -31.12
CA THR A 11 19.91 -6.09 -30.08
C THR A 11 20.26 -5.60 -28.67
N SER A 12 21.52 -5.18 -28.43
CA SER A 12 21.92 -4.57 -27.16
C SER A 12 21.30 -3.19 -26.90
N LEU A 13 21.11 -2.39 -27.95
CA LEU A 13 20.47 -1.08 -27.85
C LEU A 13 18.97 -1.24 -27.58
N LYS A 14 18.32 -2.19 -28.27
CA LYS A 14 16.89 -2.49 -28.10
C LYS A 14 16.58 -3.06 -26.72
N SER A 15 17.47 -3.88 -26.15
CA SER A 15 17.31 -4.41 -24.79
C SER A 15 17.49 -3.33 -23.72
N LYS A 16 18.46 -2.42 -23.88
CA LYS A 16 18.64 -1.24 -23.00
C LYS A 16 17.46 -0.26 -23.08
N LEU A 17 16.89 -0.03 -24.25
CA LEU A 17 15.67 0.79 -24.40
C LEU A 17 14.44 0.15 -23.74
N LYS A 18 14.34 -1.19 -23.80
CA LYS A 18 13.26 -1.94 -23.14
C LYS A 18 13.41 -1.93 -21.61
N SER A 19 14.64 -1.94 -21.09
CA SER A 19 14.90 -1.83 -19.64
C SER A 19 14.64 -0.43 -19.08
N ILE A 20 14.75 0.62 -19.89
CA ILE A 20 14.38 2.00 -19.50
C ILE A 20 12.86 2.18 -19.41
N LYS A 21 12.07 1.40 -20.17
CA LYS A 21 10.60 1.37 -20.07
C LYS A 21 10.09 0.56 -18.85
N VAL A 22 10.96 0.11 -17.96
CA VAL A 22 10.55 -0.60 -16.75
C VAL A 22 9.84 0.37 -15.82
N LYS A 23 8.51 0.24 -15.87
CA LYS A 23 7.49 0.56 -14.87
C LYS A 23 7.88 1.64 -13.86
N LYS A 24 7.18 2.77 -13.94
CA LYS A 24 7.07 3.72 -12.81
C LYS A 24 6.81 2.89 -11.55
N PRO A 25 7.72 2.87 -10.55
CA PRO A 25 7.37 2.32 -9.26
C PRO A 25 6.16 3.14 -8.81
N TYR A 26 5.07 2.47 -8.48
CA TYR A 26 3.93 3.14 -7.88
C TYR A 26 4.45 3.69 -6.55
N ASP A 27 4.74 4.99 -6.50
CA ASP A 27 5.11 5.65 -5.27
C ASP A 27 3.91 5.48 -4.35
N LYS A 28 4.03 4.54 -3.41
CA LYS A 28 3.04 4.33 -2.37
C LYS A 28 3.06 5.60 -1.54
N ILE A 29 2.19 6.54 -1.88
CA ILE A 29 2.03 7.78 -1.14
C ILE A 29 1.72 7.37 0.31
N GLU A 30 2.63 7.72 1.22
CA GLU A 30 2.37 7.51 2.63
C GLU A 30 1.11 8.25 3.01
N LYS A 31 0.30 7.65 3.89
CA LYS A 31 -0.89 8.31 4.39
C LYS A 31 -0.51 9.66 4.98
N SER A 32 -1.17 10.73 4.53
CA SER A 32 -1.02 12.06 5.12
C SER A 32 -1.37 12.03 6.60
N GLU A 33 -0.79 12.94 7.37
CA GLU A 33 -1.06 13.06 8.81
C GLU A 33 -2.56 13.26 9.11
N SER A 34 -3.27 14.01 8.27
CA SER A 34 -4.73 14.18 8.38
C SER A 34 -5.49 12.86 8.28
N MET A 35 -5.11 12.00 7.34
CA MET A 35 -5.73 10.68 7.16
C MET A 35 -5.38 9.73 8.30
N ARG A 36 -4.18 9.85 8.89
CA ARG A 36 -3.77 9.04 10.06
C ARG A 36 -4.60 9.41 11.30
N VAL A 37 -4.83 10.71 11.53
CA VAL A 37 -5.66 11.21 12.64
C VAL A 37 -7.11 10.75 12.47
N GLU A 38 -7.66 10.82 11.26
CA GLU A 38 -9.03 10.37 11.00
C GLU A 38 -9.21 8.86 11.26
N ILE A 39 -8.25 8.02 10.82
CA ILE A 39 -8.27 6.58 11.09
C ILE A 39 -8.24 6.29 12.60
N ARG A 40 -7.40 6.99 13.36
CA ARG A 40 -7.35 6.85 14.82
C ARG A 40 -8.67 7.28 15.46
N SER A 41 -9.27 8.38 15.01
CA SER A 41 -10.56 8.86 15.50
C SER A 41 -11.68 7.84 15.23
N ARG A 42 -11.76 7.28 14.03
CA ARG A 42 -12.75 6.22 13.70
C ARG A 42 -12.56 4.97 14.56
N LYS A 43 -11.32 4.54 14.78
CA LYS A 43 -11.01 3.40 15.67
C LYS A 43 -11.45 3.68 17.11
N ALA A 44 -11.15 4.86 17.64
CA ALA A 44 -11.54 5.26 18.99
C ALA A 44 -13.07 5.30 19.14
N ARG A 45 -13.79 5.86 18.17
CA ARG A 45 -15.26 5.87 18.17
C ARG A 45 -15.85 4.47 18.19
N LYS A 46 -15.30 3.55 17.39
CA LYS A 46 -15.74 2.15 17.37
C LYS A 46 -15.53 1.46 18.73
N LEU A 47 -14.37 1.68 19.36
CA LEU A 47 -14.10 1.15 20.70
C LEU A 47 -15.08 1.70 21.73
N ILE A 48 -15.36 3.01 21.71
CA ILE A 48 -16.34 3.64 22.60
C ILE A 48 -17.74 3.06 22.39
N GLU A 49 -18.17 2.91 21.13
CA GLU A 49 -19.46 2.33 20.77
C GLU A 49 -19.59 0.88 21.28
N ASP A 50 -18.54 0.07 21.08
CA ASP A 50 -18.50 -1.32 21.54
C ASP A 50 -18.56 -1.38 23.08
N THR A 51 -17.82 -0.50 23.78
CA THR A 51 -17.87 -0.40 25.25
C THR A 51 -19.25 0.02 25.75
N LEU A 52 -19.89 1.01 25.11
CA LEU A 52 -21.23 1.47 25.48
C LEU A 52 -22.28 0.36 25.29
N LYS A 53 -22.26 -0.36 24.17
CA LYS A 53 -23.17 -1.49 23.93
C LYS A 53 -23.02 -2.60 24.97
N ILE A 54 -21.79 -2.88 25.41
CA ILE A 54 -21.52 -3.87 26.45
C ILE A 54 -22.04 -3.39 27.81
N ALA A 55 -21.84 -2.12 28.14
CA ALA A 55 -22.35 -1.52 29.38
C ALA A 55 -23.88 -1.55 29.43
N ASP A 56 -24.55 -1.29 28.30
CA ASP A 56 -26.01 -1.34 28.18
C ASP A 56 -26.56 -2.78 28.24
N SER A 57 -25.77 -3.80 27.87
CA SER A 57 -26.20 -5.21 27.82
C SER A 57 -25.21 -6.17 28.52
N PRO A 58 -25.09 -6.08 29.86
CA PRO A 58 -24.05 -6.77 30.63
C PRO A 58 -24.15 -8.31 30.61
N LYS A 59 -25.25 -8.87 30.09
CA LYS A 59 -25.47 -10.32 30.02
C LYS A 59 -24.84 -11.02 28.81
N THR A 60 -24.33 -10.29 27.81
CA THR A 60 -23.94 -10.91 26.52
C THR A 60 -22.44 -11.06 26.29
N ARG A 61 -21.57 -10.20 26.86
CA ARG A 61 -20.10 -10.33 26.81
C ARG A 61 -19.42 -9.62 27.99
N SER A 62 -18.44 -10.26 28.62
CA SER A 62 -17.51 -9.63 29.57
C SER A 62 -16.20 -9.28 28.86
N TYR A 63 -15.64 -8.11 29.17
CA TYR A 63 -14.30 -7.72 28.72
C TYR A 63 -13.28 -8.45 29.61
N THR A 64 -12.51 -9.37 29.04
CA THR A 64 -11.29 -9.89 29.68
C THR A 64 -10.14 -8.99 29.26
N PHE A 65 -9.63 -8.21 30.21
CA PHE A 65 -8.45 -7.37 30.04
C PHE A 65 -7.19 -8.23 29.89
#